data_AF-A0A6J1PXL5-F1
#
_entry.id   AF-A0A6J1PXL5-F1
#
_cell.length_a   1.000
_cell.length_b   1.000
_cell.length_c   1.000
_cell.angle_alpha   90.00
_cell.angle_beta   90.00
_cell.angle_gamma   90.00
#
_symmetry.space_group_name_H-M   'P 1'
#
loop_
_entity.id
_entity.type
_entity.pdbx_description
1 polymer ?
#
loop_
_entity_poly.entity_id
_entity_poly.type
_entity_poly.pdbx_seq_one_letter_code
_entity_poly.pdbx_strand_id
1 'polypeptide(L)'
;MCPVGMRTCVVLSTIALAIVLTNGDKIGPLLYRTCIHAQDCNFLGGICNTTIRQCICLKDYVPSSNKHHCVEKINAIEASCTDENQCLAFVPHTTCENSKCVCISGYHYADNACWKVAEYNEPCTKNQECSHVKGAICTDNMTCGCAAETVLNMDGKKCLAAAKKIRNECTESIQCTATFEFSTCVDNMCQCEQNFHYEHELTRCFSNKAIGDECANNYECYQAEDYENDPSIKSVTCNSNTCTCADNYILSENKCVSAGSSFVASLSIIILVITLTFFS
;
A
#
# COMPACT_ATOMS: atom_id res chain seq x y z
N MET A 1 -78.98 -60.14 11.71
CA MET A 1 -79.13 -61.54 12.17
C MET A 1 -78.06 -61.78 13.22
N CYS A 2 -78.45 -61.98 14.49
CA CYS A 2 -77.55 -62.50 15.53
C CYS A 2 -77.45 -64.03 15.40
N PRO A 3 -76.37 -64.64 15.91
CA PRO A 3 -76.43 -65.38 17.18
C PRO A 3 -75.25 -65.00 18.12
N VAL A 4 -75.48 -64.57 19.37
CA VAL A 4 -75.63 -65.32 20.64
C VAL A 4 -74.37 -66.10 21.10
N GLY A 5 -73.77 -65.66 22.22
CA GLY A 5 -72.79 -66.39 23.04
C GLY A 5 -72.13 -65.48 24.10
N MET A 6 -72.27 -65.81 25.39
CA MET A 6 -72.19 -64.89 26.54
C MET A 6 -71.11 -65.30 27.58
N ARG A 7 -70.39 -64.31 28.15
CA ARG A 7 -69.63 -64.26 29.45
C ARG A 7 -68.35 -65.13 29.56
N THR A 8 -67.21 -64.74 30.14
CA THR A 8 -66.90 -63.98 31.39
C THR A 8 -65.41 -63.55 31.45
N CYS A 9 -65.10 -62.52 32.26
CA CYS A 9 -63.77 -61.91 32.55
C CYS A 9 -62.67 -62.86 33.07
N VAL A 10 -61.38 -62.57 32.76
CA VAL A 10 -60.23 -62.64 33.69
C VAL A 10 -59.15 -61.61 33.26
N VAL A 11 -58.49 -61.08 34.29
CA VAL A 11 -57.72 -59.84 34.43
C VAL A 11 -56.36 -59.84 33.73
N LEU A 12 -55.96 -58.66 33.24
CA LEU A 12 -54.65 -58.31 32.69
C LEU A 12 -53.50 -58.63 33.68
N SER A 13 -52.41 -59.22 33.18
CA SER A 13 -51.06 -59.05 33.74
C SER A 13 -50.03 -59.36 32.67
N THR A 14 -49.65 -58.34 31.90
CA THR A 14 -48.49 -58.37 31.00
C THR A 14 -47.25 -57.92 31.78
N ILE A 15 -46.32 -58.84 32.06
CA ILE A 15 -44.95 -58.47 32.42
C ILE A 15 -44.14 -58.53 31.13
N ALA A 16 -44.05 -57.39 30.43
CA ALA A 16 -43.10 -57.20 29.35
C ALA A 16 -41.75 -56.77 29.96
N LEU A 17 -40.72 -57.55 29.66
CA LEU A 17 -39.34 -57.33 30.05
C LEU A 17 -38.83 -56.03 29.41
N ALA A 18 -38.66 -54.97 30.20
CA ALA A 18 -38.10 -53.70 29.74
C ALA A 18 -36.57 -53.84 29.60
N ILE A 19 -36.10 -54.05 28.36
CA ILE A 19 -34.70 -53.85 28.01
C ILE A 19 -34.45 -52.33 28.02
N VAL A 20 -33.70 -51.86 29.01
CA VAL A 20 -33.23 -50.48 29.08
C VAL A 20 -32.14 -50.31 28.01
N LEU A 21 -32.52 -49.83 26.82
CA LEU A 21 -31.61 -49.19 25.88
C LEU A 21 -31.70 -47.69 26.06
N THR A 22 -31.03 -47.14 27.08
CA THR A 22 -30.80 -45.69 27.17
C THR A 22 -29.51 -45.33 26.46
N ASN A 23 -29.46 -45.54 25.15
CA ASN A 23 -28.57 -44.76 24.28
C ASN A 23 -29.39 -43.62 23.71
N GLY A 24 -29.70 -42.66 24.57
CA GLY A 24 -30.06 -41.33 24.09
C GLY A 24 -28.79 -40.70 23.59
N ASP A 25 -28.61 -40.63 22.27
CA ASP A 25 -27.59 -39.80 21.64
C ASP A 25 -27.77 -38.39 22.19
N LYS A 26 -26.89 -38.00 23.12
CA LYS A 26 -26.92 -36.65 23.69
C LYS A 26 -26.43 -35.71 22.59
N ILE A 27 -27.38 -35.12 21.88
CA ILE A 27 -27.15 -34.03 20.93
C ILE A 27 -26.69 -32.83 21.76
N GLY A 28 -25.38 -32.64 21.88
CA GLY A 28 -24.78 -31.61 22.71
C GLY A 28 -23.25 -31.70 22.69
N PRO A 29 -22.56 -30.64 23.15
CA PRO A 29 -21.09 -30.59 23.12
C PRO A 29 -20.49 -31.77 23.89
N LEU A 30 -19.48 -32.42 23.29
CA LEU A 30 -18.72 -33.48 23.95
C LEU A 30 -17.62 -32.92 24.85
N LEU A 31 -17.17 -31.70 24.57
CA LEU A 31 -16.23 -30.95 25.40
C LEU A 31 -16.93 -30.31 26.61
N TYR A 32 -16.21 -30.22 27.74
CA TYR A 32 -16.65 -29.68 29.03
C TYR A 32 -17.78 -30.46 29.73
N ARG A 33 -18.26 -31.56 29.14
CA ARG A 33 -19.20 -32.46 29.82
C ARG A 33 -18.54 -33.14 31.02
N THR A 34 -19.35 -33.49 32.01
CA THR A 34 -18.87 -34.22 33.19
C THR A 34 -18.29 -35.57 32.82
N CYS A 35 -17.15 -35.92 33.40
CA CYS A 35 -16.48 -37.22 33.24
C CYS A 35 -15.97 -37.75 34.58
N ILE A 36 -15.77 -39.05 34.65
CA ILE A 36 -15.16 -39.76 35.79
C ILE A 36 -13.92 -40.52 35.31
N HIS A 37 -14.00 -41.11 34.12
CA HIS A 37 -12.96 -41.94 33.55
C HIS A 37 -12.54 -41.45 32.15
N ALA A 38 -11.36 -41.87 31.70
CA ALA A 38 -10.83 -41.49 30.40
C ALA A 38 -11.76 -41.89 29.23
N GLN A 39 -12.41 -43.07 29.33
CA GLN A 39 -13.35 -43.53 28.31
C GLN A 39 -14.60 -42.64 28.14
N ASP A 40 -14.92 -41.81 29.14
CA ASP A 40 -16.04 -40.86 29.06
C ASP A 40 -15.75 -39.72 28.07
N CYS A 41 -14.51 -39.58 27.59
CA CYS A 41 -14.08 -38.55 26.63
C CYS A 41 -13.49 -39.17 25.35
N ASN A 42 -14.14 -40.24 24.85
CA ASN A 42 -13.70 -40.98 23.66
C ASN A 42 -13.98 -40.22 22.34
N PHE A 43 -13.19 -39.17 22.08
CA PHE A 43 -13.16 -38.44 20.81
C PHE A 43 -11.74 -37.91 20.56
N LEU A 44 -11.45 -37.51 19.31
CA LEU A 44 -10.11 -37.08 18.91
C LEU A 44 -9.58 -35.95 19.81
N GLY A 45 -8.39 -36.17 20.38
CA GLY A 45 -7.70 -35.21 21.23
C GLY A 45 -8.35 -34.98 22.61
N GLY A 46 -9.38 -35.74 23.00
CA GLY A 46 -10.09 -35.58 24.28
C GLY A 46 -9.49 -36.37 25.43
N ILE A 47 -9.48 -35.80 26.64
CA ILE A 47 -9.17 -36.48 27.90
C ILE A 47 -10.12 -36.06 29.02
N CYS A 48 -10.35 -36.97 29.98
CA CYS A 48 -11.03 -36.63 31.21
C CYS A 48 -10.05 -35.98 32.20
N ASN A 49 -10.24 -34.69 32.50
CA ASN A 49 -9.56 -34.07 33.63
C ASN A 49 -10.29 -34.48 34.91
N THR A 50 -9.71 -35.41 35.66
CA THR A 50 -10.32 -36.00 36.86
C THR A 50 -10.37 -35.03 38.04
N THR A 51 -9.53 -33.99 38.06
CA THR A 51 -9.54 -32.96 39.10
C THR A 51 -10.79 -32.09 39.01
N ILE A 52 -11.15 -31.63 37.82
CA ILE A 52 -12.36 -30.81 37.59
C ILE A 52 -13.56 -31.63 37.10
N ARG A 53 -13.37 -32.94 36.88
CA ARG A 53 -14.36 -33.89 36.38
C ARG A 53 -14.99 -33.47 35.05
N GLN A 54 -14.19 -32.96 34.12
CA GLN A 54 -14.67 -32.51 32.79
C GLN A 54 -13.80 -33.03 31.64
N CYS A 55 -14.45 -33.33 30.51
CA CYS A 55 -13.75 -33.61 29.26
C CYS A 55 -13.08 -32.34 28.71
N ILE A 56 -11.76 -32.39 28.50
CA ILE A 56 -10.97 -31.28 27.96
C ILE A 56 -10.09 -31.78 26.81
N CYS A 57 -9.45 -30.86 26.10
CA CYS A 57 -8.45 -31.22 25.09
C CYS A 57 -7.11 -31.58 25.72
N LEU A 58 -6.43 -32.54 25.10
CA LEU A 58 -5.04 -32.89 25.35
C LEU A 58 -4.12 -31.68 25.14
N LYS A 59 -2.90 -31.80 25.68
CA LYS A 59 -1.83 -30.86 25.36
C LYS A 59 -1.66 -30.81 23.83
N ASP A 60 -1.43 -29.60 23.32
CA ASP A 60 -1.25 -29.33 21.89
C ASP A 60 -2.52 -29.48 21.02
N TYR A 61 -3.67 -29.64 21.66
CA TYR A 61 -4.99 -29.55 21.02
C TYR A 61 -5.81 -28.37 21.58
N VAL A 62 -6.79 -27.93 20.80
CA VAL A 62 -7.77 -26.89 21.19
C VAL A 62 -9.19 -27.35 20.85
N PRO A 63 -10.22 -26.81 21.55
CA PRO A 63 -11.61 -27.08 21.24
C PRO A 63 -11.95 -26.74 19.79
N SER A 64 -12.61 -27.63 19.06
CA SER A 64 -13.27 -27.27 17.78
C SER A 64 -14.38 -26.24 18.02
N SER A 65 -14.74 -25.48 16.99
CA SER A 65 -15.84 -24.51 16.96
C SER A 65 -17.15 -25.10 17.50
N ASN A 66 -17.48 -26.33 17.08
CA ASN A 66 -18.69 -27.05 17.49
C ASN A 66 -18.57 -27.77 18.84
N LYS A 67 -17.38 -27.77 19.47
CA LYS A 67 -17.10 -28.41 20.78
C LYS A 67 -17.42 -29.92 20.85
N HIS A 68 -17.41 -30.63 19.72
CA HIS A 68 -17.59 -32.10 19.70
C HIS A 68 -16.27 -32.85 19.68
N HIS A 69 -15.18 -32.22 19.29
CA HIS A 69 -13.86 -32.83 19.25
C HIS A 69 -12.78 -31.77 19.49
N CYS A 70 -11.54 -32.21 19.59
CA CYS A 70 -10.39 -31.32 19.62
C CYS A 70 -9.65 -31.35 18.29
N VAL A 71 -9.05 -30.21 17.95
CA VAL A 71 -8.25 -30.00 16.75
C VAL A 71 -6.83 -29.61 17.15
N GLU A 72 -5.84 -29.93 16.33
CA GLU A 72 -4.44 -29.67 16.64
C GLU A 72 -4.15 -28.16 16.64
N LYS A 73 -3.31 -27.73 17.58
CA LYS A 73 -2.83 -26.35 17.62
C LYS A 73 -1.98 -26.04 16.40
N ILE A 74 -2.21 -24.87 15.85
CA ILE A 74 -1.40 -24.28 14.79
C ILE A 74 -0.46 -23.25 15.41
N ASN A 75 0.71 -23.03 14.80
CA ASN A 75 1.73 -22.11 15.30
C ASN A 75 2.20 -21.09 14.25
N ALA A 76 1.44 -20.89 13.16
CA ALA A 76 1.77 -19.95 12.10
C ALA A 76 0.52 -19.49 11.34
N ILE A 77 0.60 -18.28 10.77
CA ILE A 77 -0.32 -17.83 9.71
C ILE A 77 -0.01 -18.60 8.41
N GLU A 78 -0.99 -18.71 7.51
CA GLU A 78 -0.98 -19.53 6.28
C GLU A 78 -0.87 -21.05 6.49
N ALA A 79 -0.77 -21.52 7.74
CA ALA A 79 -0.77 -22.94 8.04
C ALA A 79 -2.12 -23.58 7.72
N SER A 80 -2.07 -24.86 7.33
CA SER A 80 -3.27 -25.62 6.99
C SER A 80 -4.18 -25.80 8.20
N CYS A 81 -5.45 -25.47 8.02
CA CYS A 81 -6.47 -25.56 9.06
C CYS A 81 -7.74 -26.24 8.55
N THR A 82 -8.52 -26.75 9.49
CA THR A 82 -9.84 -27.38 9.25
C THR A 82 -10.94 -26.77 10.11
N ASP A 83 -10.58 -26.02 11.16
CA ASP A 83 -11.48 -25.36 12.08
C ASP A 83 -10.92 -23.98 12.48
N GLU A 84 -11.78 -22.98 12.61
CA GLU A 84 -11.40 -21.59 12.95
C GLU A 84 -10.68 -21.47 14.30
N ASN A 85 -11.01 -22.34 15.27
CA ASN A 85 -10.40 -22.29 16.60
C ASN A 85 -8.92 -22.69 16.58
N GLN A 86 -8.46 -23.40 15.54
CA GLN A 86 -7.03 -23.67 15.38
C GLN A 86 -6.24 -22.37 15.18
N CYS A 87 -6.79 -21.46 14.38
CA CYS A 87 -6.19 -20.17 14.07
C CYS A 87 -6.34 -19.20 15.24
N LEU A 88 -7.55 -19.10 15.81
CA LEU A 88 -7.84 -18.19 16.94
C LEU A 88 -7.00 -18.51 18.18
N ALA A 89 -6.66 -19.78 18.40
CA ALA A 89 -5.79 -20.18 19.50
C ALA A 89 -4.33 -19.76 19.31
N PHE A 90 -3.89 -19.52 18.07
CA PHE A 90 -2.55 -19.04 17.76
C PHE A 90 -2.47 -17.51 17.84
N VAL A 91 -3.30 -16.82 17.05
CA VAL A 91 -3.32 -15.36 16.95
C VAL A 91 -4.79 -14.88 16.92
N PRO A 92 -5.18 -13.90 17.75
CA PRO A 92 -6.52 -13.31 17.70
C PRO A 92 -6.83 -12.68 16.33
N HIS A 93 -8.11 -12.48 16.04
CA HIS A 93 -8.58 -11.90 14.77
C HIS A 93 -8.16 -12.71 13.53
N THR A 94 -8.13 -14.02 13.67
CA THR A 94 -7.88 -14.96 12.58
C THR A 94 -9.09 -15.85 12.33
N THR A 95 -9.14 -16.43 11.14
CA THR A 95 -10.11 -17.48 10.78
C THR A 95 -9.47 -18.52 9.88
N CYS A 96 -10.14 -19.65 9.74
CA CYS A 96 -9.76 -20.68 8.79
C CYS A 96 -10.51 -20.45 7.47
N GLU A 97 -9.84 -19.86 6.48
CA GLU A 97 -10.41 -19.61 5.16
C GLU A 97 -9.60 -20.35 4.10
N ASN A 98 -10.27 -21.02 3.16
CA ASN A 98 -9.60 -21.79 2.10
C ASN A 98 -8.58 -22.80 2.64
N SER A 99 -8.90 -23.44 3.77
CA SER A 99 -8.02 -24.37 4.50
C SER A 99 -6.71 -23.75 5.00
N LYS A 100 -6.65 -22.42 5.19
CA LYS A 100 -5.49 -21.71 5.73
C LYS A 100 -5.88 -20.72 6.82
N CYS A 101 -5.01 -20.55 7.80
CA CYS A 101 -5.17 -19.50 8.80
C CYS A 101 -4.84 -18.13 8.21
N VAL A 102 -5.83 -17.25 8.18
CA VAL A 102 -5.73 -15.87 7.68
C VAL A 102 -6.27 -14.88 8.70
N CYS A 103 -5.91 -13.61 8.59
CA CYS A 103 -6.59 -12.56 9.35
C CYS A 103 -8.04 -12.41 8.85
N ILE A 104 -8.97 -12.11 9.76
CA ILE A 104 -10.36 -11.82 9.39
C ILE A 104 -10.46 -10.55 8.55
N SER A 105 -11.57 -10.37 7.84
CA SER A 105 -11.84 -9.17 7.04
C SER A 105 -11.66 -7.88 7.86
N GLY A 106 -10.98 -6.89 7.27
CA GLY A 106 -10.63 -5.63 7.93
C GLY A 106 -9.39 -5.70 8.84
N TYR A 107 -8.70 -6.84 8.86
CA TYR A 107 -7.42 -7.01 9.55
C TYR A 107 -6.35 -7.51 8.57
N HIS A 108 -5.10 -7.19 8.85
CA HIS A 108 -3.96 -7.64 8.07
C HIS A 108 -2.83 -8.09 8.98
N TYR A 109 -1.94 -8.94 8.48
CA TYR A 109 -0.90 -9.57 9.28
C TYR A 109 0.38 -8.73 9.29
N ALA A 110 0.77 -8.27 10.48
CA ALA A 110 2.03 -7.54 10.70
C ALA A 110 2.56 -7.82 12.11
N ASP A 111 3.89 -7.92 12.26
CA ASP A 111 4.57 -8.13 13.54
C ASP A 111 3.96 -9.27 14.40
N ASN A 112 3.71 -10.43 13.77
CA ASN A 112 3.11 -11.62 14.39
C ASN A 112 1.69 -11.45 14.95
N ALA A 113 0.96 -10.43 14.54
CA ALA A 113 -0.44 -10.23 14.92
C ALA A 113 -1.30 -9.79 13.72
N CYS A 114 -2.60 -10.03 13.84
CA CYS A 114 -3.59 -9.45 12.93
C CYS A 114 -4.00 -8.08 13.48
N TRP A 115 -3.60 -7.02 12.79
CA TRP A 115 -3.91 -5.63 13.13
C TRP A 115 -5.10 -5.15 12.33
N LYS A 116 -5.96 -4.35 12.96
CA LYS A 116 -7.06 -3.69 12.25
C LYS A 116 -6.45 -2.77 11.19
N VAL A 117 -6.96 -2.86 9.97
CA VAL A 117 -6.58 -1.95 8.89
C VAL A 117 -7.15 -0.56 9.18
N ALA A 118 -6.28 0.45 9.11
CA ALA A 118 -6.66 1.86 9.08
C ALA A 118 -6.13 2.43 7.76
N GLU A 119 -7.04 2.86 6.89
CA GLU A 119 -6.69 3.36 5.56
C GLU A 119 -5.95 4.70 5.62
N TYR A 120 -5.40 5.14 4.48
CA TYR A 120 -4.69 6.40 4.40
C TYR A 120 -5.56 7.58 4.89
N ASN A 121 -4.99 8.45 5.72
CA ASN A 121 -5.66 9.53 6.47
C ASN A 121 -6.69 9.08 7.53
N GLU A 122 -6.92 7.78 7.75
CA GLU A 122 -7.80 7.32 8.82
C GLU A 122 -7.10 7.36 10.18
N PRO A 123 -7.87 7.50 11.28
CA PRO A 123 -7.32 7.49 12.62
C PRO A 123 -6.60 6.19 12.96
N CYS A 124 -5.47 6.31 13.63
CA CYS A 124 -4.66 5.18 14.08
C CYS A 124 -4.06 5.46 15.47
N THR A 125 -3.55 4.39 16.09
CA THR A 125 -2.80 4.47 17.34
C THR A 125 -1.44 3.78 17.29
N LYS A 126 -1.23 2.92 16.28
CA LYS A 126 -0.03 2.11 16.09
C LYS A 126 0.34 2.05 14.62
N ASN A 127 1.63 2.01 14.33
CA ASN A 127 2.14 1.91 12.95
C ASN A 127 1.63 0.65 12.23
N GLN A 128 1.44 -0.44 12.98
CA GLN A 128 0.97 -1.70 12.44
C GLN A 128 -0.45 -1.63 11.87
N GLU A 129 -1.28 -0.68 12.29
CA GLU A 129 -2.61 -0.49 11.70
C GLU A 129 -2.53 0.05 10.25
N CYS A 130 -1.43 0.75 9.92
CA CYS A 130 -1.19 1.38 8.63
C CYS A 130 -0.27 0.55 7.71
N SER A 131 0.35 -0.51 8.22
CA SER A 131 1.45 -1.18 7.51
C SER A 131 1.01 -2.11 6.37
N HIS A 132 -0.30 -2.17 6.07
CA HIS A 132 -0.80 -2.72 4.82
C HIS A 132 -0.36 -1.86 3.62
N VAL A 133 -0.08 -0.58 3.84
CA VAL A 133 0.64 0.31 2.91
C VAL A 133 2.13 0.30 3.27
N LYS A 134 2.97 -0.16 2.35
CA LYS A 134 4.41 -0.31 2.61
C LYS A 134 5.06 1.05 2.89
N GLY A 135 5.59 1.24 4.09
CA GLY A 135 6.25 2.48 4.51
C GLY A 135 5.31 3.54 5.10
N ALA A 136 4.02 3.23 5.21
CA ALA A 136 3.11 4.05 6.00
C ALA A 136 3.30 3.82 7.50
N ILE A 137 3.05 4.86 8.27
CA ILE A 137 3.15 4.90 9.73
C ILE A 137 1.91 5.58 10.30
N CYS A 138 1.70 5.40 11.60
CA CYS A 138 0.78 6.26 12.32
C CYS A 138 1.50 7.57 12.64
N THR A 139 1.10 8.64 11.96
CA THR A 139 1.78 9.95 12.05
C THR A 139 1.48 10.63 13.38
N ASP A 140 2.20 11.72 13.68
CA ASP A 140 1.96 12.54 14.88
C ASP A 140 0.54 13.14 14.95
N ASN A 141 -0.14 13.23 13.80
CA ASN A 141 -1.54 13.64 13.72
C ASN A 141 -2.53 12.51 14.08
N MET A 142 -2.03 11.36 14.54
CA MET A 142 -2.81 10.17 14.88
C MET A 142 -3.62 9.64 13.68
N THR A 143 -3.08 9.81 12.47
CA THR A 143 -3.64 9.26 11.23
C THR A 143 -2.60 8.51 10.42
N CYS A 144 -3.05 7.51 9.67
CA CYS A 144 -2.16 6.76 8.79
C CYS A 144 -1.67 7.65 7.65
N GLY A 145 -0.36 7.68 7.46
CA GLY A 145 0.28 8.49 6.44
C GLY A 145 1.66 7.97 6.11
N CYS A 146 2.27 8.49 5.06
CA CYS A 146 3.63 8.15 4.72
C CYS A 146 4.63 8.70 5.75
N ALA A 147 5.71 7.95 6.01
CA ALA A 147 6.79 8.43 6.86
C ALA A 147 7.39 9.73 6.32
N ALA A 148 8.10 10.47 7.18
CA ALA A 148 8.72 11.74 6.80
C ALA A 148 9.54 11.61 5.50
N GLU A 149 9.48 12.64 4.65
CA GLU A 149 10.17 12.71 3.35
C GLU A 149 9.73 11.63 2.34
N THR A 150 8.57 11.01 2.54
CA THR A 150 7.98 10.07 1.58
C THR A 150 6.55 10.47 1.21
N VAL A 151 6.10 10.03 0.04
CA VAL A 151 4.79 10.34 -0.52
C VAL A 151 4.08 9.06 -0.98
N LEU A 152 2.76 9.02 -0.82
CA LEU A 152 1.97 7.88 -1.26
C LEU A 152 2.02 7.76 -2.78
N ASN A 153 2.31 6.56 -3.27
CA ASN A 153 2.34 6.29 -4.69
C ASN A 153 0.93 6.24 -5.30
N MET A 154 0.82 6.26 -6.63
CA MET A 154 -0.46 6.37 -7.34
C MET A 154 -1.44 5.22 -7.08
N ASP A 155 -0.95 4.00 -6.83
CA ASP A 155 -1.83 2.85 -6.53
C ASP A 155 -2.15 2.69 -5.03
N GLY A 156 -1.63 3.58 -4.18
CA GLY A 156 -1.92 3.63 -2.76
C GLY A 156 -1.28 2.51 -1.93
N LYS A 157 -0.34 1.73 -2.50
CA LYS A 157 0.21 0.53 -1.81
C LYS A 157 1.54 0.74 -1.14
N LYS A 158 2.26 1.83 -1.47
CA LYS A 158 3.59 2.11 -0.90
C LYS A 158 3.88 3.59 -0.82
N CYS A 159 4.70 3.95 0.14
CA CYS A 159 5.32 5.27 0.23
C CYS A 159 6.64 5.27 -0.56
N LEU A 160 6.81 6.24 -1.44
CA LEU A 160 8.00 6.47 -2.25
C LEU A 160 8.76 7.67 -1.70
N ALA A 161 10.08 7.69 -1.84
CA ALA A 161 10.88 8.85 -1.46
C ALA A 161 10.46 10.08 -2.27
N ALA A 162 10.09 11.15 -1.58
CA ALA A 162 9.85 12.44 -2.22
C ALA A 162 11.19 13.01 -2.70
N ALA A 163 11.16 13.69 -3.85
CA ALA A 163 12.35 14.28 -4.44
C ALA A 163 12.84 15.45 -3.58
N LYS A 164 14.11 15.42 -3.17
CA LYS A 164 14.72 16.52 -2.39
C LYS A 164 15.33 17.58 -3.28
N LYS A 165 15.63 17.24 -4.53
CA LYS A 165 16.20 18.12 -5.55
C LYS A 165 15.58 17.81 -6.90
N ILE A 166 15.54 18.80 -7.78
CA ILE A 166 15.33 18.55 -9.20
C ILE A 166 16.41 17.57 -9.69
N ARG A 167 16.07 16.73 -10.67
CA ARG A 167 16.90 15.64 -11.21
C ARG A 167 17.12 14.46 -10.24
N ASN A 168 16.50 14.44 -9.06
CA ASN A 168 16.43 13.21 -8.27
C ASN A 168 15.72 12.10 -9.04
N GLU A 169 16.13 10.87 -8.76
CA GLU A 169 15.52 9.68 -9.35
C GLU A 169 14.05 9.57 -8.95
N CYS A 170 13.21 9.22 -9.91
CA CYS A 170 11.79 9.03 -9.71
C CYS A 170 11.28 7.85 -10.52
N THR A 171 10.20 7.26 -10.02
CA THR A 171 9.43 6.23 -10.73
C THR A 171 8.02 6.72 -11.06
N GLU A 172 7.52 7.70 -10.30
CA GLU A 172 6.20 8.30 -10.45
C GLU A 172 6.32 9.82 -10.26
N SER A 173 5.55 10.60 -11.02
CA SER A 173 5.58 12.07 -10.94
C SER A 173 5.22 12.61 -9.56
N ILE A 174 4.44 11.84 -8.77
CA ILE A 174 4.07 12.22 -7.39
C ILE A 174 5.28 12.43 -6.48
N GLN A 175 6.40 11.74 -6.73
CA GLN A 175 7.65 11.95 -6.00
C GLN A 175 8.20 13.36 -6.21
N CYS A 176 8.03 13.90 -7.43
CA CYS A 176 8.52 15.23 -7.80
C CYS A 176 7.57 16.32 -7.30
N THR A 177 6.26 16.17 -7.58
CA THR A 177 5.24 17.17 -7.21
C THR A 177 5.06 17.32 -5.70
N ALA A 178 5.43 16.31 -4.91
CA ALA A 178 5.44 16.40 -3.46
C ALA A 178 6.35 17.51 -2.90
N THR A 179 7.34 17.96 -3.67
CA THR A 179 8.31 18.98 -3.24
C THR A 179 8.42 20.14 -4.22
N PHE A 180 8.30 19.88 -5.52
CA PHE A 180 8.41 20.90 -6.57
C PHE A 180 7.08 21.00 -7.33
N GLU A 181 6.34 22.09 -7.14
CA GLU A 181 5.15 22.38 -7.94
C GLU A 181 5.53 22.47 -9.42
N PHE A 182 4.61 22.06 -10.31
CA PHE A 182 4.84 22.01 -11.77
C PHE A 182 6.08 21.18 -12.17
N SER A 183 6.28 20.04 -11.50
CA SER A 183 7.33 19.09 -11.84
C SER A 183 6.76 17.72 -12.16
N THR A 184 7.49 16.94 -12.95
CA THR A 184 7.05 15.61 -13.38
C THR A 184 8.26 14.68 -13.54
N CYS A 185 7.99 13.38 -13.52
CA CYS A 185 9.02 12.36 -13.71
C CYS A 185 9.21 12.09 -15.20
N VAL A 186 10.37 12.46 -15.75
CA VAL A 186 10.73 12.22 -17.15
C VAL A 186 12.08 11.53 -17.19
N ASP A 187 12.16 10.42 -17.92
CA ASP A 187 13.38 9.60 -18.03
C ASP A 187 13.98 9.22 -16.66
N ASN A 188 13.10 8.82 -15.72
CA ASN A 188 13.42 8.47 -14.34
C ASN A 188 14.04 9.61 -13.51
N MET A 189 13.92 10.86 -13.94
CA MET A 189 14.40 12.02 -13.20
C MET A 189 13.31 13.07 -13.04
N CYS A 190 13.25 13.71 -11.88
CA CYS A 190 12.36 14.85 -11.68
C CYS A 190 12.81 16.02 -12.53
N GLN A 191 11.90 16.57 -13.32
CA GLN A 191 12.11 17.73 -14.19
C GLN A 191 10.92 18.67 -14.04
N CYS A 192 11.08 19.94 -14.40
CA CYS A 192 9.92 20.82 -14.50
C CYS A 192 9.01 20.33 -15.65
N GLU A 193 7.71 20.55 -15.50
CA GLU A 193 6.73 20.24 -16.54
C GLU A 193 7.00 21.02 -17.83
N GLN A 194 6.34 20.62 -18.90
CA GLN A 194 6.43 21.34 -20.17
C GLN A 194 5.98 22.80 -19.98
N ASN A 195 6.73 23.73 -20.55
CA ASN A 195 6.56 25.18 -20.40
C ASN A 195 6.91 25.72 -19.00
N PHE A 196 7.61 24.93 -18.18
CA PHE A 196 8.22 25.40 -16.96
C PHE A 196 9.74 25.17 -16.98
N HIS A 197 10.48 26.03 -16.29
CA HIS A 197 11.91 25.89 -16.09
C HIS A 197 12.26 25.96 -14.61
N TYR A 198 13.40 25.37 -14.24
CA TYR A 198 13.84 25.37 -12.85
C TYR A 198 14.67 26.62 -12.56
N GLU A 199 14.27 27.37 -11.53
CA GLU A 199 15.04 28.49 -10.99
C GLU A 199 15.80 28.02 -9.75
N HIS A 200 17.13 28.04 -9.82
CA HIS A 200 18.02 27.48 -8.79
C HIS A 200 17.99 28.28 -7.49
N GLU A 201 17.93 29.62 -7.57
CA GLU A 201 17.93 30.49 -6.39
C GLU A 201 16.63 30.38 -5.58
N LEU A 202 15.52 30.11 -6.28
CA LEU A 202 14.19 29.98 -5.68
C LEU A 202 13.78 28.51 -5.48
N THR A 203 14.59 27.58 -5.96
CA THR A 203 14.42 26.12 -5.83
C THR A 203 13.05 25.60 -6.29
N ARG A 204 12.50 26.17 -7.37
CA ARG A 204 11.17 25.81 -7.87
C ARG A 204 11.04 26.00 -9.37
N CYS A 205 9.98 25.42 -9.94
CA CYS A 205 9.65 25.56 -11.34
C CYS A 205 8.82 26.84 -11.58
N PHE A 206 9.14 27.57 -12.65
CA PHE A 206 8.44 28.78 -13.09
C PHE A 206 7.93 28.63 -14.50
N SER A 207 6.75 29.20 -14.77
CA SER A 207 6.21 29.26 -16.12
C SER A 207 7.17 30.03 -17.03
N ASN A 208 7.44 29.47 -18.20
CA ASN A 208 8.25 30.10 -19.22
C ASN A 208 7.52 31.31 -19.78
N LYS A 209 8.16 32.49 -19.73
CA LYS A 209 7.72 33.69 -20.44
C LYS A 209 8.71 34.02 -21.55
N ALA A 210 8.22 34.09 -22.77
CA ALA A 210 9.03 34.39 -23.94
C ALA A 210 9.38 35.88 -24.00
N ILE A 211 10.30 36.24 -24.89
CA ILE A 211 10.56 37.64 -25.23
C ILE A 211 9.26 38.32 -25.65
N GLY A 212 9.00 39.51 -25.10
CA GLY A 212 7.78 40.29 -25.35
C GLY A 212 6.64 39.99 -24.38
N ASP A 213 6.71 38.93 -23.59
CA ASP A 213 5.68 38.63 -22.58
C ASP A 213 5.79 39.54 -21.37
N GLU A 214 4.65 39.77 -20.71
CA GLU A 214 4.57 40.56 -19.48
C GLU A 214 5.23 39.81 -18.32
N CYS A 215 6.17 40.46 -17.63
CA CYS A 215 6.91 39.89 -16.50
C CYS A 215 6.89 40.83 -15.29
N ALA A 216 7.04 40.25 -14.09
CA ALA A 216 7.31 41.01 -12.89
C ALA A 216 8.78 40.91 -12.45
N ASN A 217 9.43 39.78 -12.72
CA ASN A 217 10.82 39.51 -12.32
C ASN A 217 11.62 38.82 -13.42
N ASN A 218 12.95 38.92 -13.33
CA ASN A 218 13.88 38.35 -14.32
C ASN A 218 13.74 36.83 -14.46
N TYR A 219 13.56 36.11 -13.36
CA TYR A 219 13.44 34.64 -13.35
C TYR A 219 12.19 34.11 -14.06
N GLU A 220 11.23 34.97 -14.44
CA GLU A 220 10.06 34.54 -15.21
C GLU A 220 10.38 34.44 -16.70
N CYS A 221 11.34 35.24 -17.17
CA CYS A 221 11.73 35.29 -18.57
C CYS A 221 12.62 34.11 -18.92
N TYR A 222 12.26 33.41 -19.99
CA TYR A 222 12.85 32.13 -20.35
C TYR A 222 13.30 32.10 -21.81
N GLN A 223 14.53 31.65 -22.01
CA GLN A 223 15.06 31.20 -23.29
C GLN A 223 15.81 29.89 -23.04
N ALA A 224 15.56 28.86 -23.85
CA ALA A 224 16.02 27.49 -23.57
C ALA A 224 17.55 27.39 -23.38
N GLU A 225 18.30 28.14 -24.19
CA GLU A 225 19.76 28.18 -24.16
C GLU A 225 20.33 28.69 -22.82
N ASP A 226 19.56 29.48 -22.06
CA ASP A 226 19.96 29.99 -20.74
C ASP A 226 19.88 28.93 -19.63
N TYR A 227 19.30 27.77 -19.93
CA TYR A 227 19.15 26.65 -19.00
C TYR A 227 19.90 25.41 -19.49
N GLU A 228 20.49 25.47 -20.68
CA GLU A 228 21.51 24.53 -21.13
C GLU A 228 22.84 24.86 -20.40
N ASN A 229 23.24 23.99 -19.47
CA ASN A 229 24.43 24.15 -18.62
C ASN A 229 24.36 25.27 -17.56
N ASP A 230 23.18 25.87 -17.38
CA ASP A 230 22.87 26.87 -16.35
C ASP A 230 23.94 27.98 -16.19
N PRO A 231 24.19 28.79 -17.25
CA PRO A 231 25.10 29.93 -17.16
C PRO A 231 24.67 30.93 -16.08
N SER A 232 25.67 31.52 -15.41
CA SER A 232 25.46 32.54 -14.37
C SER A 232 24.85 33.85 -14.91
N ILE A 233 24.86 34.05 -16.23
CA ILE A 233 24.30 35.23 -16.89
C ILE A 233 23.26 34.73 -17.89
N LYS A 234 22.00 35.09 -17.66
CA LYS A 234 20.88 34.80 -18.55
C LYS A 234 20.80 35.86 -19.65
N SER A 235 20.46 35.44 -20.86
CA SER A 235 20.36 36.30 -22.05
C SER A 235 19.08 37.15 -22.10
N VAL A 236 18.04 36.73 -21.37
CA VAL A 236 16.75 37.44 -21.26
C VAL A 236 16.57 37.98 -19.83
N THR A 237 16.02 39.18 -19.71
CA THR A 237 15.73 39.86 -18.43
C THR A 237 14.36 40.52 -18.48
N CYS A 238 13.76 40.75 -17.32
CA CYS A 238 12.53 41.54 -17.22
C CYS A 238 12.89 43.03 -17.16
N ASN A 239 12.48 43.81 -18.17
CA ASN A 239 12.69 45.26 -18.20
C ASN A 239 11.37 45.95 -18.52
N SER A 240 10.99 46.94 -17.71
CA SER A 240 9.75 47.70 -17.92
C SER A 240 8.53 46.77 -18.09
N ASN A 241 8.45 45.77 -17.21
CA ASN A 241 7.40 44.75 -17.19
C ASN A 241 7.30 43.86 -18.44
N THR A 242 8.33 43.84 -19.28
CA THR A 242 8.35 43.01 -20.50
C THR A 242 9.66 42.22 -20.56
N CYS A 243 9.61 40.96 -20.99
CA CYS A 243 10.82 40.18 -21.21
C CYS A 243 11.59 40.71 -22.42
N THR A 244 12.83 41.16 -22.19
CA THR A 244 13.72 41.75 -23.20
C THR A 244 15.12 41.16 -23.11
N CYS A 245 15.97 41.39 -24.11
CA CYS A 245 17.37 40.97 -24.02
C CYS A 245 18.12 41.71 -22.90
N ALA A 246 18.96 40.97 -22.18
CA ALA A 246 19.88 41.51 -21.19
C ALA A 246 21.03 42.28 -21.87
N ASP A 247 21.81 43.00 -21.07
CA ASP A 247 22.94 43.78 -21.57
C ASP A 247 23.94 42.90 -22.35
N ASN A 248 24.40 43.40 -23.49
CA ASN A 248 25.28 42.70 -24.45
C ASN A 248 24.63 41.57 -25.26
N TYR A 249 23.31 41.43 -25.18
CA TYR A 249 22.54 40.58 -26.08
C TYR A 249 21.70 41.42 -27.04
N ILE A 250 21.57 40.95 -28.28
CA ILE A 250 20.72 41.56 -29.30
C ILE A 250 19.62 40.59 -29.69
N LEU A 251 18.44 41.13 -30.01
CA LEU A 251 17.31 40.34 -30.50
C LEU A 251 17.58 39.92 -31.95
N SER A 252 17.64 38.62 -32.20
CA SER A 252 17.75 38.02 -33.53
C SER A 252 16.82 36.81 -33.61
N GLU A 253 15.94 36.77 -34.61
CA GLU A 253 14.98 35.66 -34.81
C GLU A 253 14.19 35.27 -33.54
N ASN A 254 13.74 36.28 -32.78
CA ASN A 254 13.02 36.10 -31.52
C ASN A 254 13.81 35.41 -30.39
N LYS A 255 15.15 35.48 -30.45
CA LYS A 255 16.07 35.04 -29.41
C LYS A 255 17.09 36.13 -29.08
N CYS A 256 17.59 36.13 -27.85
CA CYS A 256 18.69 36.98 -27.41
C CYS A 256 20.01 36.27 -27.69
N VAL A 257 20.80 36.83 -28.61
CA VAL A 257 22.11 36.30 -28.99
C VAL A 257 23.21 37.28 -28.61
N SER A 258 24.38 36.77 -28.23
CA SER A 258 25.50 37.62 -27.79
C SER A 258 25.91 38.60 -28.90
N ALA A 259 25.99 39.89 -28.60
CA ALA A 259 26.34 40.94 -29.56
C ALA A 259 27.77 40.83 -30.12
N GLY A 260 28.61 39.95 -29.57
CA GLY A 260 30.06 39.89 -29.80
C GLY A 260 30.64 38.65 -30.51
N SER A 261 29.84 37.70 -31.01
CA SER A 261 30.36 36.45 -31.61
C SER A 261 29.99 36.26 -33.08
N SER A 262 30.25 37.25 -33.92
CA SER A 262 30.15 37.11 -35.38
C SER A 262 31.32 37.74 -36.12
N PHE A 263 32.53 37.15 -35.99
CA PHE A 263 33.61 37.36 -36.97
C PHE A 263 34.56 36.15 -37.05
N VAL A 264 34.09 34.98 -37.52
CA VAL A 264 34.97 34.08 -38.30
C VAL A 264 34.16 33.31 -39.35
N ALA A 265 33.43 34.02 -40.22
CA ALA A 265 32.99 33.43 -41.48
C ALA A 265 34.05 33.73 -42.55
N SER A 266 35.03 32.83 -42.65
CA SER A 266 35.82 32.51 -43.85
C SER A 266 36.27 33.67 -44.75
N LEU A 267 37.37 34.35 -44.38
CA LEU A 267 38.18 35.13 -45.35
C LEU A 267 38.91 34.26 -46.40
N SER A 268 38.72 32.94 -46.38
CA SER A 268 39.41 32.00 -47.27
C SER A 268 38.95 32.02 -48.74
N ILE A 269 37.90 32.79 -49.09
CA ILE A 269 37.35 32.82 -50.46
C ILE A 269 37.83 34.04 -51.28
N ILE A 270 38.36 35.09 -50.65
CA ILE A 270 38.79 36.31 -51.39
C ILE A 270 40.22 36.18 -51.96
N ILE A 271 41.05 35.26 -51.45
CA ILE A 271 42.43 35.05 -51.97
C ILE A 271 42.45 34.20 -53.26
N LEU A 272 41.39 33.46 -53.58
CA LEU A 272 41.32 32.63 -54.79
C LEU A 272 40.95 33.38 -56.07
N VAL A 273 40.38 34.60 -55.97
CA VAL A 273 40.03 35.39 -57.17
C VAL A 273 41.21 36.23 -57.66
N ILE A 274 42.19 36.55 -56.80
CA ILE A 274 43.37 37.35 -57.17
C ILE A 274 44.45 36.49 -57.86
N THR A 275 44.42 35.15 -57.72
CA THR A 275 45.38 34.27 -58.42
C THR A 275 44.90 33.81 -59.80
N LEU A 276 43.63 33.99 -60.15
CA LEU A 276 43.07 33.64 -61.47
C LEU A 276 43.04 34.80 -62.47
N THR A 277 43.31 36.04 -62.06
CA THR A 277 43.49 37.19 -62.98
C THR A 277 44.94 37.49 -63.33
N PHE A 278 45.91 36.79 -62.71
CA PHE A 278 47.34 36.86 -63.05
C PHE A 278 47.84 35.67 -63.89
N PHE A 279 46.97 34.69 -64.19
CA PHE A 279 47.25 33.59 -65.12
C PHE A 279 46.09 33.41 -66.11
N SER A 280 45.88 34.40 -66.99
CA SER A 280 45.26 34.26 -68.32
C SER A 280 45.59 35.48 -69.15
#